data_AF-A0A7K2LXY6-F1
#
_entry.id   AF-A0A7K2LXY6-F1
#
_cell.length_a   1.000
_cell.length_b   1.000
_cell.length_c   1.000
_cell.angle_alpha   90.00
_cell.angle_beta   90.00
_cell.angle_gamma   90.00
#
_symmetry.space_group_name_H-M   'P 1'
#
loop_
_entity.id
_entity.type
_entity.pdbx_description
1 polymer ?
#
loop_
_entity_poly.entity_id
_entity_poly.type
_entity_poly.pdbx_seq_one_letter_code
_entity_poly.pdbx_strand_id
1 'polypeptide(L)'
;MAATPQNAAAASPRRKVSRHRGEGQWAAGHFTPLNGNEQVKKDDDGLNVRTRIETIYSKRGFDSIDPSDLRGRMRWWGLYTQRKPGIDGGKTAILEPEELDDRYFMLRVRIDGGRLTTQQLRVIGEISQEFARGTADITDRQNVQYHWIRIEDVPEIWERLEGVGLSTVTACGDTPRVMIGSPVAGIAEDEIIDGTPALEEIQRRVLGNKAYSNLPRKFKTAISGSPLLDVVHEINDVAFVGVRHPEHGPGFDLWVGGGLSTNPKLGVRLGAWVPIEDVPDVYEGVISIFRDYGYRRLRNRARLKFLVADWGAEKFRQVLEDEYVGRKLLDGPAPEQPVQQWRDHVGVHRQKDGRYYVGFAPRVGRVDGTTLTKIAELAEAHGSGRVRTTVEQKMIILDVEEGQVDSLVEGLEALDLTARPSSFRRGTMACTGIEFCKLAIVETKARGAALIDELERRLPDFDEPITINLNGCPNACARIQVADIGLKGQLVLDEQGEQVEGYQVHLGGALGLEPAFGRKVRGLKVTSAELPDYIERVLKRFQAEREDGERFATWAARASEEALS
;
A
#
# COMPACT_ATOMS: atom_id res chain seq x y z
N MET A 1 31.08 67.26 -31.56
CA MET A 1 29.72 66.94 -32.04
C MET A 1 29.82 65.94 -33.18
N ALA A 2 29.44 64.70 -32.94
CA ALA A 2 28.87 63.77 -33.92
C ALA A 2 28.43 62.54 -33.11
N ALA A 3 27.12 62.43 -32.88
CA ALA A 3 26.52 61.38 -32.08
C ALA A 3 26.56 60.03 -32.83
N THR A 4 27.06 59.00 -32.16
CA THR A 4 27.01 57.61 -32.64
C THR A 4 25.56 57.11 -32.62
N PRO A 5 25.07 56.38 -33.64
CA PRO A 5 23.68 55.95 -33.69
C PRO A 5 23.36 54.90 -32.63
N GLN A 6 22.21 55.03 -31.97
CA GLN A 6 21.65 54.00 -31.10
C GLN A 6 21.28 52.76 -31.92
N ASN A 7 21.95 51.64 -31.64
CA ASN A 7 21.50 50.33 -32.12
C ASN A 7 20.20 49.96 -31.42
N ALA A 8 19.16 49.68 -32.21
CA ALA A 8 17.87 49.22 -31.73
C ALA A 8 18.03 47.93 -30.91
N ALA A 9 17.47 47.92 -29.70
CA ALA A 9 17.41 46.74 -28.85
C ALA A 9 16.66 45.62 -29.59
N ALA A 10 17.34 44.48 -29.78
CA ALA A 10 16.73 43.29 -30.33
C ALA A 10 15.56 42.85 -29.42
N ALA A 11 14.35 42.83 -29.99
CA ALA A 11 13.15 42.38 -29.31
C ALA A 11 13.35 40.94 -28.79
N SER A 12 13.16 40.73 -27.49
CA SER A 12 13.16 39.39 -26.91
C SER A 12 12.13 38.50 -27.62
N PRO A 13 12.48 37.25 -27.97
CA PRO A 13 11.54 36.39 -28.68
C PRO A 13 10.33 36.14 -27.78
N ARG A 14 9.15 36.55 -28.26
CA ARG A 14 7.85 36.24 -27.63
C ARG A 14 7.84 34.73 -27.35
N ARG A 15 7.82 34.37 -26.07
CA ARG A 15 7.64 32.99 -25.59
C ARG A 15 6.40 32.45 -26.29
N LYS A 16 6.57 31.51 -27.23
CA LYS A 16 5.46 30.81 -27.88
C LYS A 16 4.59 30.26 -26.75
N VAL A 17 3.38 30.80 -26.60
CA VAL A 17 2.34 30.20 -25.76
C VAL A 17 2.14 28.80 -26.34
N SER A 18 2.73 27.80 -25.70
CA SER A 18 2.52 26.43 -26.15
C SER A 18 1.04 26.16 -25.96
N ARG A 19 0.30 25.87 -27.04
CA ARG A 19 -1.05 25.31 -26.96
C ARG A 19 -1.03 24.25 -25.87
N HIS A 20 -1.74 24.48 -24.77
CA HIS A 20 -1.82 23.51 -23.68
C HIS A 20 -2.32 22.21 -24.30
N ARG A 21 -1.44 21.22 -24.44
CA ARG A 21 -1.82 19.92 -24.99
C ARG A 21 -2.77 19.29 -23.97
N GLY A 22 -3.91 18.76 -24.42
CA GLY A 22 -4.87 18.11 -23.52
C GLY A 22 -4.23 16.95 -22.76
N GLU A 23 -4.61 16.75 -21.51
CA GLU A 23 -4.06 15.72 -20.63
C GLU A 23 -4.77 14.35 -20.78
N GLY A 24 -5.62 14.19 -21.80
CA GLY A 24 -6.40 12.97 -22.06
C GLY A 24 -7.64 12.81 -21.19
N GLN A 25 -8.16 13.91 -20.65
CA GLN A 25 -9.32 13.94 -19.75
C GLN A 25 -10.61 13.71 -20.56
N TRP A 26 -11.42 12.74 -20.16
CA TRP A 26 -12.64 12.38 -20.85
C TRP A 26 -13.73 13.45 -20.75
N ALA A 27 -13.86 14.11 -19.60
CA ALA A 27 -14.79 15.24 -19.42
C ALA A 27 -14.47 16.42 -20.37
N ALA A 28 -13.22 16.55 -20.83
CA ALA A 28 -12.80 17.54 -21.81
C ALA A 28 -12.94 17.06 -23.28
N GLY A 29 -13.61 15.92 -23.51
CA GLY A 29 -13.80 15.33 -24.84
C GLY A 29 -12.56 14.63 -25.42
N HIS A 30 -11.53 14.37 -24.61
CA HIS A 30 -10.29 13.73 -25.07
C HIS A 30 -10.32 12.21 -24.90
N PHE A 31 -10.90 11.49 -25.86
CA PHE A 31 -11.01 10.01 -25.84
C PHE A 31 -9.92 9.28 -26.64
N THR A 32 -9.00 10.01 -27.28
CA THR A 32 -7.89 9.41 -28.02
C THR A 32 -6.85 8.84 -27.05
N PRO A 33 -6.42 7.58 -27.20
CA PRO A 33 -5.38 7.00 -26.36
C PRO A 33 -4.04 7.70 -26.61
N LEU A 34 -3.36 8.11 -25.54
CA LEU A 34 -2.11 8.89 -25.60
C LEU A 34 -0.88 8.09 -25.18
N ASN A 35 -1.05 6.83 -24.81
CA ASN A 35 0.01 5.89 -24.49
C ASN A 35 -0.46 4.44 -24.68
N GLY A 36 0.47 3.48 -24.67
CA GLY A 36 0.16 2.07 -24.88
C GLY A 36 -0.80 1.48 -23.85
N ASN A 37 -0.80 1.95 -22.59
CA ASN A 37 -1.75 1.47 -21.58
C ASN A 37 -3.19 1.92 -21.88
N GLU A 38 -3.39 3.17 -22.30
CA GLU A 38 -4.71 3.65 -22.72
C GLU A 38 -5.17 2.96 -24.02
N GLN A 39 -4.24 2.63 -24.93
CA GLN A 39 -4.56 1.86 -26.13
C GLN A 39 -5.06 0.45 -25.77
N VAL A 40 -4.32 -0.30 -24.94
CA VAL A 40 -4.71 -1.66 -24.50
C VAL A 40 -6.12 -1.66 -23.86
N LYS A 41 -6.43 -0.66 -23.04
CA LYS A 41 -7.77 -0.52 -22.41
C LYS A 41 -8.86 -0.14 -23.40
N LYS A 42 -8.53 0.60 -24.46
CA LYS A 42 -9.47 0.95 -25.53
C LYS A 42 -9.79 -0.26 -26.40
N ASP A 43 -8.79 -1.11 -26.65
CA ASP A 43 -8.93 -2.27 -27.53
C ASP A 43 -9.84 -3.35 -26.94
N ASP A 44 -9.77 -3.57 -25.62
CA ASP A 44 -10.67 -4.50 -24.91
C ASP A 44 -10.64 -4.22 -23.40
N ASP A 45 -11.78 -4.42 -22.73
CA ASP A 45 -11.90 -4.24 -21.28
C ASP A 45 -11.07 -5.31 -20.55
N GLY A 46 -10.29 -4.88 -19.55
CA GLY A 46 -9.41 -5.77 -18.79
C GLY A 46 -10.16 -6.91 -18.09
N LEU A 47 -11.43 -6.73 -17.73
CA LEU A 47 -12.26 -7.77 -17.12
C LEU A 47 -12.51 -8.95 -18.07
N ASN A 48 -12.58 -8.71 -19.38
CA ASN A 48 -12.92 -9.73 -20.38
C ASN A 48 -11.82 -10.80 -20.53
N VAL A 49 -10.59 -10.56 -20.05
CA VAL A 49 -9.48 -11.51 -20.19
C VAL A 49 -9.72 -12.82 -19.44
N ARG A 50 -10.61 -12.85 -18.42
CA ARG A 50 -10.94 -14.07 -17.67
C ARG A 50 -11.38 -15.21 -18.59
N THR A 51 -12.27 -14.93 -19.54
CA THR A 51 -12.74 -15.94 -20.49
C THR A 51 -11.59 -16.52 -21.31
N ARG A 52 -10.63 -15.69 -21.75
CA ARG A 52 -9.45 -16.17 -22.49
C ARG A 52 -8.51 -16.99 -21.61
N ILE A 53 -8.39 -16.64 -20.32
CA ILE A 53 -7.64 -17.45 -19.35
C ILE A 53 -8.26 -18.84 -19.21
N GLU A 54 -9.56 -18.93 -18.97
CA GLU A 54 -10.27 -20.19 -18.74
C GLU A 54 -10.31 -21.09 -19.98
N THR A 55 -10.49 -20.49 -21.17
CA THR A 55 -10.76 -21.25 -22.40
C THR A 55 -9.53 -21.44 -23.32
N ILE A 56 -8.52 -20.58 -23.22
CA ILE A 56 -7.35 -20.60 -24.13
C ILE A 56 -6.06 -20.76 -23.33
N TYR A 57 -5.73 -19.77 -22.50
CA TYR A 57 -4.38 -19.65 -21.93
C TYR A 57 -4.07 -20.74 -20.91
N SER A 58 -5.02 -21.09 -20.04
CA SER A 58 -4.85 -22.19 -19.08
C SER A 58 -4.74 -23.57 -19.76
N LYS A 59 -5.16 -23.69 -21.02
CA LYS A 59 -5.12 -24.96 -21.78
C LYS A 59 -3.89 -25.08 -22.67
N ARG A 60 -3.37 -23.95 -23.15
CA ARG A 60 -2.24 -23.88 -24.08
C ARG A 60 -0.93 -23.40 -23.44
N GLY A 61 -0.97 -23.02 -22.17
CA GLY A 61 0.19 -22.61 -21.38
C GLY A 61 0.67 -21.18 -21.65
N PHE A 62 1.73 -20.78 -20.94
CA PHE A 62 2.23 -19.41 -20.87
C PHE A 62 2.53 -18.76 -22.23
N ASP A 63 3.19 -19.49 -23.14
CA ASP A 63 3.61 -18.94 -24.43
C ASP A 63 2.44 -18.65 -25.39
N SER A 64 1.23 -19.12 -25.06
CA SER A 64 0.02 -18.84 -25.84
C SER A 64 -0.62 -17.47 -25.52
N ILE A 65 -0.13 -16.78 -24.49
CA ILE A 65 -0.75 -15.56 -23.98
C ILE A 65 -0.40 -14.37 -24.88
N ASP A 66 -1.42 -13.61 -25.29
CA ASP A 66 -1.20 -12.35 -26.00
C ASP A 66 -0.40 -11.36 -25.14
N PRO A 67 0.65 -10.71 -25.66
CA PRO A 67 1.48 -9.78 -24.88
C PRO A 67 0.71 -8.63 -24.20
N SER A 68 -0.35 -8.14 -24.84
CA SER A 68 -1.20 -7.07 -24.28
C SER A 68 -2.07 -7.57 -23.12
N ASP A 69 -2.48 -8.83 -23.17
CA ASP A 69 -3.15 -9.49 -22.04
C ASP A 69 -2.14 -9.75 -20.92
N LEU A 70 -0.99 -10.36 -21.23
CA LEU A 70 0.05 -10.74 -20.28
C LEU A 70 0.53 -9.57 -19.42
N ARG A 71 0.88 -8.45 -20.07
CA ARG A 71 1.47 -7.27 -19.39
C ARG A 71 0.46 -6.16 -19.12
N GLY A 72 -0.78 -6.34 -19.56
CA GLY A 72 -1.88 -5.39 -19.43
C GLY A 72 -3.08 -5.97 -18.71
N ARG A 73 -3.95 -6.68 -19.44
CA ARG A 73 -5.31 -7.03 -18.98
C ARG A 73 -5.35 -8.04 -17.84
N MET A 74 -4.40 -8.98 -17.76
CA MET A 74 -4.32 -9.95 -16.65
C MET A 74 -4.25 -9.30 -15.27
N ARG A 75 -3.77 -8.06 -15.19
CA ARG A 75 -3.75 -7.28 -13.95
C ARG A 75 -5.16 -7.02 -13.40
N TRP A 76 -6.21 -6.99 -14.22
CA TRP A 76 -7.59 -6.85 -13.75
C TRP A 76 -8.04 -8.04 -12.92
N TRP A 77 -7.32 -9.16 -12.97
CA TRP A 77 -7.58 -10.36 -12.18
C TRP A 77 -6.44 -10.68 -11.21
N GLY A 78 -5.69 -9.66 -10.79
CA GLY A 78 -4.66 -9.81 -9.76
C GLY A 78 -3.39 -10.52 -10.22
N LEU A 79 -3.24 -10.79 -11.52
CA LEU A 79 -2.09 -11.48 -12.09
C LEU A 79 -1.05 -10.46 -12.59
N TYR A 80 0.18 -10.59 -12.09
CA TYR A 80 1.36 -9.97 -12.67
C TYR A 80 2.36 -11.05 -13.02
N THR A 81 3.03 -10.91 -14.15
CA THR A 81 4.27 -11.63 -14.44
C THR A 81 5.29 -11.38 -13.32
N GLN A 82 5.90 -12.45 -12.79
CA GLN A 82 6.98 -12.31 -11.81
C GLN A 82 8.35 -12.17 -12.51
N ARG A 83 9.38 -11.81 -11.72
CA ARG A 83 10.76 -11.69 -12.20
C ARG A 83 11.38 -13.08 -12.44
N LYS A 84 12.10 -13.22 -13.55
CA LYS A 84 12.94 -14.37 -13.83
C LYS A 84 14.16 -14.42 -12.88
N PRO A 85 14.47 -15.56 -12.25
CA PRO A 85 15.64 -15.73 -11.41
C PRO A 85 16.97 -15.49 -12.15
N GLY A 86 18.01 -15.15 -11.40
CA GLY A 86 19.38 -15.00 -11.92
C GLY A 86 19.67 -13.68 -12.65
N ILE A 87 18.71 -12.74 -12.68
CA ILE A 87 18.92 -11.42 -13.27
C ILE A 87 19.31 -10.42 -12.17
N ASP A 88 20.51 -9.88 -12.28
CA ASP A 88 21.06 -8.86 -11.38
C ASP A 88 20.21 -7.57 -11.34
N GLY A 89 20.21 -6.87 -10.21
CA GLY A 89 19.47 -5.64 -9.98
C GLY A 89 19.86 -4.49 -10.91
N GLY A 90 21.14 -4.41 -11.30
CA GLY A 90 21.66 -3.45 -12.27
C GLY A 90 21.08 -3.60 -13.67
N LYS A 91 20.46 -4.74 -13.97
CA LYS A 91 19.81 -4.98 -15.27
C LYS A 91 18.35 -4.54 -15.33
N THR A 92 17.73 -4.24 -14.19
CA THR A 92 16.29 -3.92 -14.10
C THR A 92 15.86 -2.71 -14.94
N ALA A 93 16.72 -1.70 -15.10
CA ALA A 93 16.42 -0.51 -15.91
C ALA A 93 17.04 -0.55 -17.32
N ILE A 94 17.71 -1.67 -17.67
CA ILE A 94 18.45 -1.83 -18.93
C ILE A 94 17.74 -2.81 -19.86
N LEU A 95 17.27 -3.94 -19.31
CA LEU A 95 16.59 -4.97 -20.08
C LEU A 95 15.17 -4.54 -20.45
N GLU A 96 14.70 -5.07 -21.58
CA GLU A 96 13.31 -4.89 -21.96
C GLU A 96 12.38 -5.65 -20.98
N PRO A 97 11.15 -5.19 -20.74
CA PRO A 97 10.22 -5.79 -19.78
C PRO A 97 9.97 -7.30 -19.97
N GLU A 98 10.03 -7.77 -21.21
CA GLU A 98 9.90 -9.15 -21.66
C GLU A 98 11.05 -10.04 -21.17
N GLU A 99 12.27 -9.52 -21.13
CA GLU A 99 13.47 -10.27 -20.73
C GLU A 99 13.50 -10.52 -19.21
N LEU A 100 12.80 -9.66 -18.45
CA LEU A 100 12.62 -9.80 -17.01
C LEU A 100 11.50 -10.78 -16.64
N ASP A 101 10.67 -11.21 -17.59
CA ASP A 101 9.54 -12.10 -17.34
C ASP A 101 9.98 -13.53 -17.06
N ASP A 102 9.45 -14.08 -15.97
CA ASP A 102 9.34 -15.53 -15.81
C ASP A 102 8.02 -16.03 -16.44
N ARG A 103 7.93 -17.33 -16.65
CA ARG A 103 6.70 -18.04 -17.07
C ARG A 103 5.64 -18.16 -15.97
N TYR A 104 5.96 -17.69 -14.77
CA TYR A 104 5.10 -17.76 -13.59
C TYR A 104 4.49 -16.40 -13.25
N PHE A 105 3.45 -16.44 -12.44
CA PHE A 105 2.70 -15.28 -12.00
C PHE A 105 2.80 -15.08 -10.50
N MET A 106 2.87 -13.80 -10.15
CA MET A 106 2.33 -13.32 -8.90
C MET A 106 0.80 -13.26 -9.02
N LEU A 107 0.09 -13.86 -8.07
CA LEU A 107 -1.36 -13.74 -7.92
C LEU A 107 -1.69 -13.02 -6.61
N ARG A 108 -2.57 -12.02 -6.68
CA ARG A 108 -3.04 -11.29 -5.49
C ARG A 108 -4.50 -11.61 -5.19
N VAL A 109 -4.74 -12.17 -4.01
CA VAL A 109 -6.08 -12.34 -3.45
C VAL A 109 -6.56 -10.99 -2.93
N ARG A 110 -7.80 -10.60 -3.23
CA ARG A 110 -8.43 -9.37 -2.73
C ARG A 110 -9.16 -9.67 -1.44
N ILE A 111 -8.82 -8.96 -0.38
CA ILE A 111 -9.37 -9.12 0.96
C ILE A 111 -9.77 -7.73 1.48
N ASP A 112 -10.95 -7.27 1.09
CA ASP A 112 -11.43 -5.95 1.51
C ASP A 112 -11.65 -5.90 3.02
N GLY A 113 -11.18 -4.81 3.64
CA GLY A 113 -11.14 -4.66 5.11
C GLY A 113 -10.17 -5.62 5.82
N GLY A 114 -9.41 -6.45 5.09
CA GLY A 114 -8.57 -7.49 5.68
C GLY A 114 -9.34 -8.55 6.44
N ARG A 115 -10.63 -8.74 6.14
CA ARG A 115 -11.54 -9.63 6.87
C ARG A 115 -11.52 -11.03 6.27
N LEU A 116 -11.21 -12.02 7.10
CA LEU A 116 -11.21 -13.42 6.73
C LEU A 116 -11.94 -14.27 7.77
N THR A 117 -12.61 -15.32 7.31
CA THR A 117 -12.94 -16.47 8.15
C THR A 117 -11.75 -17.43 8.23
N THR A 118 -11.74 -18.34 9.21
CA THR A 118 -10.72 -19.40 9.28
C THR A 118 -10.79 -20.35 8.08
N GLN A 119 -11.98 -20.63 7.55
CA GLN A 119 -12.16 -21.38 6.30
C GLN A 119 -11.51 -20.67 5.10
N GLN A 120 -11.72 -19.37 4.95
CA GLN A 120 -11.07 -18.59 3.89
C GLN A 120 -9.55 -18.59 4.03
N LEU A 121 -9.03 -18.42 5.26
CA LEU A 121 -7.61 -18.48 5.54
C LEU A 121 -7.01 -19.86 5.22
N ARG A 122 -7.72 -20.93 5.56
CA ARG A 122 -7.33 -22.32 5.26
C ARG A 122 -7.24 -22.56 3.75
N VAL A 123 -8.24 -22.15 2.98
CA VAL A 123 -8.21 -22.25 1.50
C VAL A 123 -7.05 -21.45 0.90
N ILE A 124 -6.76 -20.26 1.45
CA ILE A 124 -5.57 -19.48 1.04
C ILE A 124 -4.28 -20.29 1.32
N GLY A 125 -4.17 -20.90 2.50
CA GLY A 125 -3.02 -21.74 2.87
C GLY A 125 -2.86 -22.97 1.98
N GLU A 126 -3.95 -23.65 1.65
CA GLU A 126 -3.96 -24.83 0.77
C GLU A 126 -3.56 -24.48 -0.67
N ILE A 127 -4.12 -23.40 -1.23
CA ILE A 127 -3.73 -22.89 -2.56
C ILE A 127 -2.24 -22.56 -2.60
N SER A 128 -1.73 -21.95 -1.53
CA SER A 128 -0.31 -21.63 -1.41
C SER A 128 0.57 -22.89 -1.48
N GLN A 129 0.22 -23.92 -0.70
CA GLN A 129 0.95 -25.19 -0.67
C GLN A 129 0.92 -25.91 -2.03
N GLU A 130 -0.25 -25.99 -2.66
CA GLU A 130 -0.45 -26.78 -3.89
C GLU A 130 0.07 -26.06 -5.14
N PHE A 131 -0.24 -24.77 -5.30
CA PHE A 131 -0.01 -24.04 -6.54
C PHE A 131 1.10 -22.98 -6.45
N ALA A 132 1.44 -22.52 -5.25
CA ALA A 132 2.38 -21.41 -5.05
C ALA A 132 3.72 -21.81 -4.42
N ARG A 133 4.02 -23.12 -4.37
CA ARG A 133 5.22 -23.68 -3.72
C ARG A 133 5.36 -23.25 -2.25
N GLY A 134 4.23 -23.13 -1.55
CA GLY A 134 4.16 -22.67 -0.17
C GLY A 134 4.31 -21.16 0.02
N THR A 135 4.53 -20.36 -1.04
CA THR A 135 4.72 -18.91 -0.88
C THR A 135 3.42 -18.21 -0.49
N ALA A 136 3.48 -17.32 0.50
CA ALA A 136 2.41 -16.39 0.83
C ALA A 136 2.98 -15.16 1.55
N ASP A 137 2.73 -13.96 1.03
CA ASP A 137 3.12 -12.71 1.70
C ASP A 137 1.86 -11.89 2.05
N ILE A 138 1.74 -11.47 3.31
CA ILE A 138 0.77 -10.46 3.74
C ILE A 138 1.27 -9.10 3.21
N THR A 139 0.39 -8.42 2.51
CA THR A 139 0.70 -7.12 1.90
C THR A 139 0.36 -5.98 2.85
N ASP A 140 0.98 -4.81 2.62
CA ASP A 140 0.69 -3.56 3.34
C ASP A 140 -0.70 -2.96 2.96
N ARG A 141 -1.56 -3.75 2.33
CA ARG A 141 -2.94 -3.41 2.01
C ARG A 141 -3.88 -4.56 2.34
N GLN A 142 -3.56 -5.34 3.37
CA GLN A 142 -4.42 -6.39 3.92
C GLN A 142 -4.67 -7.61 3.00
N ASN A 143 -4.07 -7.66 1.81
CA ASN A 143 -4.17 -8.82 0.93
C ASN A 143 -3.11 -9.88 1.23
N VAL A 144 -3.31 -11.08 0.70
CA VAL A 144 -2.29 -12.11 0.53
C VAL A 144 -1.82 -12.16 -0.93
N GLN A 145 -0.54 -12.43 -1.12
CA GLN A 145 0.10 -12.55 -2.42
C GLN A 145 0.84 -13.89 -2.54
N TYR A 146 0.58 -14.60 -3.64
CA TYR A 146 1.31 -15.80 -4.04
C TYR A 146 2.32 -15.48 -5.14
N HIS A 147 3.33 -16.34 -5.26
CA HIS A 147 4.23 -16.40 -6.41
C HIS A 147 4.27 -17.83 -6.96
N TRP A 148 4.98 -18.05 -8.07
CA TRP A 148 5.11 -19.36 -8.74
C TRP A 148 3.82 -19.93 -9.34
N ILE A 149 2.74 -19.14 -9.42
CA ILE A 149 1.48 -19.58 -10.02
C ILE A 149 1.69 -19.80 -11.52
N ARG A 150 1.18 -20.92 -12.06
CA ARG A 150 1.15 -21.17 -13.50
C ARG A 150 -0.21 -20.79 -14.06
N ILE A 151 -0.27 -20.43 -15.35
CA ILE A 151 -1.53 -20.01 -15.97
C ILE A 151 -2.56 -21.15 -16.00
N GLU A 152 -2.07 -22.39 -16.07
CA GLU A 152 -2.84 -23.62 -16.08
C GLU A 152 -3.64 -23.82 -14.78
N ASP A 153 -3.10 -23.35 -13.65
CA ASP A 153 -3.69 -23.52 -12.32
C ASP A 153 -4.69 -22.41 -11.96
N VAL A 154 -4.69 -21.29 -12.69
CA VAL A 154 -5.50 -20.11 -12.36
C VAL A 154 -7.02 -20.40 -12.28
N PRO A 155 -7.64 -21.15 -13.21
CA PRO A 155 -9.07 -21.45 -13.10
C PRO A 155 -9.45 -22.21 -11.83
N GLU A 156 -8.64 -23.21 -11.44
CA GLU A 156 -8.85 -23.98 -10.20
C GLU A 156 -8.68 -23.10 -8.95
N ILE A 157 -7.66 -22.23 -8.95
CA ILE A 157 -7.46 -21.26 -7.87
C ILE A 157 -8.67 -20.34 -7.73
N TRP A 158 -9.23 -19.84 -8.83
CA TRP A 158 -10.44 -19.03 -8.80
C TRP A 158 -11.64 -19.80 -8.28
N GLU A 159 -11.85 -21.03 -8.73
CA GLU A 159 -12.95 -21.88 -8.24
C GLU A 159 -12.88 -22.05 -6.72
N ARG A 160 -11.71 -22.36 -6.17
CA ARG A 160 -11.53 -22.52 -4.71
C ARG A 160 -11.72 -21.21 -3.95
N LEU A 161 -11.16 -20.10 -4.43
CA LEU A 161 -11.34 -18.79 -3.80
C LEU A 161 -12.80 -18.35 -3.82
N GLU A 162 -13.47 -18.47 -4.97
CA GLU A 162 -14.87 -18.08 -5.15
C GLU A 162 -15.81 -18.98 -4.34
N GLY A 163 -15.48 -20.27 -4.18
CA GLY A 163 -16.20 -21.21 -3.33
C GLY A 163 -16.25 -20.81 -1.85
N VAL A 164 -15.33 -19.94 -1.39
CA VAL A 164 -15.34 -19.34 -0.05
C VAL A 164 -15.60 -17.82 -0.05
N GLY A 165 -16.09 -17.27 -1.17
CA GLY A 165 -16.45 -15.85 -1.30
C GLY A 165 -15.27 -14.88 -1.46
N LEU A 166 -14.07 -15.37 -1.77
CA LEU A 166 -12.91 -14.55 -2.10
C LEU A 166 -12.81 -14.32 -3.62
N SER A 167 -12.02 -13.32 -4.03
CA SER A 167 -11.80 -13.01 -5.45
C SER A 167 -10.42 -12.38 -5.68
N THR A 168 -9.99 -12.32 -6.95
CA THR A 168 -8.82 -11.55 -7.38
C THR A 168 -9.20 -10.35 -8.27
N VAL A 169 -10.50 -10.17 -8.52
CA VAL A 169 -11.02 -9.13 -9.42
C VAL A 169 -10.58 -7.74 -8.97
N THR A 170 -10.08 -6.94 -9.88
CA THR A 170 -9.53 -5.59 -9.67
C THR A 170 -8.46 -5.47 -8.57
N ALA A 171 -7.86 -6.57 -8.09
CA ALA A 171 -6.79 -6.51 -7.09
C ALA A 171 -5.57 -5.70 -7.60
N CYS A 172 -5.43 -5.61 -8.92
CA CYS A 172 -4.37 -4.96 -9.66
C CYS A 172 -4.95 -4.19 -10.87
N GLY A 173 -4.08 -3.55 -11.67
CA GLY A 173 -4.52 -2.78 -12.85
C GLY A 173 -4.83 -1.31 -12.57
N ASP A 174 -5.48 -0.66 -13.54
CA ASP A 174 -5.94 0.73 -13.52
C ASP A 174 -7.43 0.79 -13.17
N THR A 175 -7.68 0.35 -11.94
CA THR A 175 -8.98 0.07 -11.32
C THR A 175 -8.91 0.37 -9.81
N PRO A 176 -10.04 0.29 -9.09
CA PRO A 176 -10.06 0.29 -7.63
C PRO A 176 -9.30 -0.90 -7.07
N ARG A 177 -8.26 -0.64 -6.29
CA ARG A 177 -7.56 -1.67 -5.52
C ARG A 177 -8.42 -2.13 -4.35
N VAL A 178 -7.88 -3.08 -3.58
CA VAL A 178 -8.45 -3.43 -2.26
C VAL A 178 -8.74 -2.17 -1.45
N MET A 179 -9.93 -2.16 -0.86
CA MET A 179 -10.40 -1.17 0.09
C MET A 179 -9.90 -1.59 1.45
N ILE A 180 -8.97 -0.83 2.02
CA ILE A 180 -8.44 -1.13 3.35
C ILE A 180 -9.41 -0.64 4.41
N GLY A 181 -9.56 -1.42 5.47
CA GLY A 181 -10.47 -1.16 6.59
C GLY A 181 -9.77 -1.38 7.93
N SER A 182 -10.32 -0.81 9.00
CA SER A 182 -9.81 -1.11 10.35
C SER A 182 -9.84 -2.63 10.59
N PRO A 183 -8.72 -3.25 11.00
CA PRO A 183 -8.71 -4.67 11.33
C PRO A 183 -9.70 -5.03 12.46
N VAL A 184 -10.03 -4.07 13.32
CA VAL A 184 -10.87 -4.25 14.51
C VAL A 184 -12.23 -3.53 14.39
N ALA A 185 -12.63 -3.21 13.16
CA ALA A 185 -13.94 -2.64 12.86
C ALA A 185 -15.07 -3.52 13.41
N GLY A 186 -16.00 -2.89 14.11
CA GLY A 186 -17.17 -3.51 14.70
C GLY A 186 -16.92 -4.21 16.04
N ILE A 187 -15.70 -4.18 16.60
CA ILE A 187 -15.38 -4.85 17.87
C ILE A 187 -14.57 -4.02 18.87
N ALA A 188 -13.77 -3.04 18.42
CA ALA A 188 -12.92 -2.26 19.31
C ALA A 188 -13.76 -1.41 20.29
N GLU A 189 -13.32 -1.31 21.54
CA GLU A 189 -14.02 -0.55 22.59
C GLU A 189 -14.06 0.96 22.30
N ASP A 190 -13.02 1.47 21.63
CA ASP A 190 -12.79 2.88 21.36
C ASP A 190 -13.22 3.32 19.95
N GLU A 191 -13.81 2.41 19.16
CA GLU A 191 -14.20 2.73 17.78
C GLU A 191 -15.23 3.87 17.74
N ILE A 192 -15.02 4.82 16.82
CA ILE A 192 -15.95 5.93 16.63
C ILE A 192 -17.19 5.44 15.89
N ILE A 193 -16.98 4.65 14.84
CA ILE A 193 -18.01 4.10 13.95
C ILE A 193 -17.47 2.88 13.19
N ASP A 194 -18.27 1.83 13.04
CA ASP A 194 -17.91 0.69 12.20
C ASP A 194 -18.13 1.03 10.72
N GLY A 195 -17.05 1.17 9.95
CA GLY A 195 -17.09 1.48 8.52
C GLY A 195 -17.37 0.28 7.61
N THR A 196 -17.54 -0.92 8.17
CA THR A 196 -17.74 -2.15 7.41
C THR A 196 -18.95 -2.11 6.46
N PRO A 197 -20.15 -1.64 6.86
CA PRO A 197 -21.30 -1.59 5.97
C PRO A 197 -21.07 -0.73 4.72
N ALA A 198 -20.40 0.41 4.88
CA ALA A 198 -20.08 1.29 3.75
C ALA A 198 -19.08 0.63 2.79
N LEU A 199 -18.07 -0.05 3.33
CA LEU A 199 -17.08 -0.79 2.54
C LEU A 199 -17.73 -1.92 1.72
N GLU A 200 -18.62 -2.72 2.34
CA GLU A 200 -19.36 -3.80 1.67
C GLU A 200 -20.28 -3.25 0.56
N GLU A 201 -20.96 -2.13 0.81
CA GLU A 201 -21.83 -1.51 -0.18
C GLU A 201 -21.03 -0.93 -1.36
N ILE A 202 -19.90 -0.27 -1.10
CA ILE A 202 -18.98 0.18 -2.16
C ILE A 202 -18.52 -1.02 -2.99
N GLN A 203 -18.09 -2.11 -2.32
CA GLN A 203 -17.63 -3.32 -2.97
C GLN A 203 -18.69 -3.86 -3.95
N ARG A 204 -19.94 -3.97 -3.49
CA ARG A 204 -21.08 -4.44 -4.29
C ARG A 204 -21.31 -3.58 -5.54
N ARG A 205 -21.13 -2.26 -5.44
CA ARG A 205 -21.38 -1.33 -6.56
C ARG A 205 -20.24 -1.27 -7.58
N VAL A 206 -19.00 -1.42 -7.14
CA VAL A 206 -17.82 -1.14 -8.00
C VAL A 206 -17.05 -2.36 -8.48
N LEU A 207 -17.07 -3.49 -7.76
CA LEU A 207 -16.34 -4.66 -8.20
C LEU A 207 -17.01 -5.31 -9.41
N GLY A 208 -16.22 -5.59 -10.46
CA GLY A 208 -16.73 -6.14 -11.72
C GLY A 208 -17.54 -5.14 -12.57
N ASN A 209 -17.76 -3.91 -12.08
CA ASN A 209 -18.51 -2.90 -12.82
C ASN A 209 -17.62 -2.21 -13.87
N LYS A 210 -18.02 -2.29 -15.14
CA LYS A 210 -17.29 -1.68 -16.27
C LYS A 210 -17.23 -0.15 -16.21
N ALA A 211 -18.12 0.50 -15.45
CA ALA A 211 -18.03 1.94 -15.21
C ALA A 211 -16.73 2.34 -14.49
N TYR A 212 -16.10 1.41 -13.76
CA TYR A 212 -14.90 1.64 -12.95
C TYR A 212 -13.73 0.70 -13.33
N SER A 213 -13.85 -0.06 -14.42
CA SER A 213 -12.79 -0.92 -14.94
C SER A 213 -11.73 -0.15 -15.74
N ASN A 214 -11.98 1.11 -16.12
CA ASN A 214 -11.05 1.92 -16.91
C ASN A 214 -10.79 3.29 -16.26
N LEU A 215 -9.94 3.29 -15.23
CA LEU A 215 -9.46 4.51 -14.60
C LEU A 215 -8.13 4.98 -15.24
N PRO A 216 -7.71 6.24 -15.06
CA PRO A 216 -6.41 6.70 -15.57
C PRO A 216 -5.22 5.91 -14.99
N ARG A 217 -5.36 5.45 -13.73
CA ARG A 217 -4.35 4.65 -13.03
C ARG A 217 -4.97 3.92 -11.84
N LYS A 218 -4.18 3.15 -11.09
CA LYS A 218 -4.61 2.54 -9.81
C LYS A 218 -5.26 3.56 -8.87
N PHE A 219 -6.35 3.14 -8.22
CA PHE A 219 -7.11 3.93 -7.25
C PHE A 219 -7.19 3.19 -5.91
N LYS A 220 -6.70 3.80 -4.83
CA LYS A 220 -6.59 3.22 -3.49
C LYS A 220 -7.60 3.86 -2.55
N THR A 221 -8.32 3.02 -1.83
CA THR A 221 -9.40 3.40 -0.91
C THR A 221 -9.05 2.98 0.51
N ALA A 222 -9.41 3.79 1.51
CA ALA A 222 -9.33 3.46 2.93
C ALA A 222 -10.59 3.91 3.68
N ILE A 223 -11.11 3.10 4.60
CA ILE A 223 -12.28 3.43 5.44
C ILE A 223 -12.02 2.93 6.85
N SER A 224 -11.97 3.81 7.85
CA SER A 224 -11.78 3.39 9.24
C SER A 224 -12.44 4.36 10.18
N GLY A 225 -13.14 3.85 11.19
CA GLY A 225 -13.59 4.64 12.33
C GLY A 225 -12.73 4.46 13.58
N SER A 226 -11.54 3.87 13.47
CA SER A 226 -10.63 3.74 14.59
C SER A 226 -9.98 5.09 14.94
N PRO A 227 -9.92 5.48 16.22
CA PRO A 227 -9.20 6.68 16.65
C PRO A 227 -7.67 6.55 16.48
N LEU A 228 -7.15 5.34 16.24
CA LEU A 228 -5.72 5.13 15.91
C LEU A 228 -5.38 5.49 14.46
N LEU A 229 -6.37 5.82 13.63
CA LEU A 229 -6.17 6.12 12.22
C LEU A 229 -5.50 4.95 11.47
N ASP A 230 -5.75 3.71 11.88
CA ASP A 230 -5.09 2.45 11.51
C ASP A 230 -5.10 2.02 10.02
N VAL A 231 -5.47 2.89 9.09
CA VAL A 231 -5.59 2.60 7.64
C VAL A 231 -4.75 3.52 6.76
N VAL A 232 -3.76 4.22 7.32
CA VAL A 232 -2.81 5.08 6.56
C VAL A 232 -3.52 5.99 5.54
N HIS A 233 -4.64 6.58 5.97
CA HIS A 233 -5.58 7.35 5.15
C HIS A 233 -4.88 8.46 4.33
N GLU A 234 -3.83 9.04 4.89
CA GLU A 234 -3.02 10.12 4.33
C GLU A 234 -2.37 9.77 2.98
N ILE A 235 -2.26 8.49 2.62
CA ILE A 235 -1.57 8.03 1.39
C ILE A 235 -2.47 7.21 0.45
N ASN A 236 -3.79 7.29 0.63
CA ASN A 236 -4.80 6.70 -0.25
C ASN A 236 -5.37 7.74 -1.23
N ASP A 237 -5.86 7.30 -2.39
CA ASP A 237 -6.45 8.22 -3.38
C ASP A 237 -7.76 8.82 -2.83
N VAL A 238 -8.53 8.04 -2.06
CA VAL A 238 -9.67 8.47 -1.24
C VAL A 238 -9.64 7.78 0.12
N ALA A 239 -10.00 8.49 1.18
CA ALA A 239 -10.19 7.91 2.49
C ALA A 239 -11.35 8.54 3.27
N PHE A 240 -11.98 7.71 4.09
CA PHE A 240 -13.05 8.08 5.02
C PHE A 240 -12.57 7.73 6.43
N VAL A 241 -12.41 8.74 7.27
CA VAL A 241 -11.81 8.60 8.61
C VAL A 241 -12.83 8.99 9.67
N GLY A 242 -13.06 8.13 10.66
CA GLY A 242 -14.07 8.36 11.69
C GLY A 242 -13.82 9.63 12.48
N VAL A 243 -14.86 10.44 12.62
CA VAL A 243 -14.88 11.65 13.45
C VAL A 243 -16.24 11.79 14.11
N ARG A 244 -16.30 12.50 15.25
CA ARG A 244 -17.56 12.89 15.88
C ARG A 244 -17.88 14.33 15.50
N HIS A 245 -18.90 14.53 14.67
CA HIS A 245 -19.40 15.87 14.35
C HIS A 245 -20.13 16.44 15.57
N PRO A 246 -19.90 17.71 15.97
CA PRO A 246 -20.53 18.31 17.15
C PRO A 246 -22.07 18.29 17.11
N GLU A 247 -22.66 18.39 15.92
CA GLU A 247 -24.12 18.44 15.73
C GLU A 247 -24.73 17.16 15.16
N HIS A 248 -23.93 16.31 14.50
CA HIS A 248 -24.43 15.18 13.70
C HIS A 248 -23.93 13.82 14.20
N GLY A 249 -23.09 13.80 15.24
CA GLY A 249 -22.60 12.56 15.83
C GLY A 249 -21.53 11.85 14.99
N PRO A 250 -21.36 10.54 15.16
CA PRO A 250 -20.34 9.77 14.46
C PRO A 250 -20.55 9.74 12.93
N GLY A 251 -19.49 10.01 12.19
CA GLY A 251 -19.44 9.84 10.73
C GLY A 251 -18.00 9.91 10.25
N PHE A 252 -17.77 10.29 8.99
CA PHE A 252 -16.45 10.25 8.37
C PHE A 252 -16.01 11.61 7.83
N ASP A 253 -14.78 12.01 8.13
CA ASP A 253 -14.06 13.08 7.45
C ASP A 253 -13.48 12.56 6.12
N LEU A 254 -13.69 13.32 5.04
CA LEU A 254 -13.31 12.93 3.68
C LEU A 254 -11.94 13.49 3.26
N TRP A 255 -11.06 12.57 2.87
CA TRP A 255 -9.71 12.86 2.37
C TRP A 255 -9.53 12.40 0.93
N VAL A 256 -8.79 13.16 0.12
CA VAL A 256 -8.49 12.79 -1.28
C VAL A 256 -7.05 13.12 -1.69
N GLY A 257 -6.54 12.41 -2.69
CA GLY A 257 -5.31 12.79 -3.39
C GLY A 257 -4.00 12.35 -2.73
N GLY A 258 -4.00 11.32 -1.88
CA GLY A 258 -2.80 10.76 -1.29
C GLY A 258 -2.02 9.81 -2.21
N GLY A 259 -0.71 9.72 -2.00
CA GLY A 259 0.11 8.64 -2.54
C GLY A 259 1.59 8.95 -2.67
N LEU A 260 2.43 7.95 -2.39
CA LEU A 260 3.88 8.06 -2.28
C LEU A 260 4.60 7.99 -3.65
N SER A 261 5.12 6.84 -4.08
CA SER A 261 5.91 6.70 -5.32
C SER A 261 7.02 7.78 -5.41
N THR A 262 7.48 8.15 -6.61
CA THR A 262 8.62 9.07 -6.78
C THR A 262 8.31 10.53 -6.46
N ASN A 263 7.04 10.94 -6.54
CA ASN A 263 6.56 12.28 -6.20
C ASN A 263 5.49 12.18 -5.10
N PRO A 264 5.88 12.06 -3.82
CA PRO A 264 4.97 11.80 -2.73
C PRO A 264 4.06 13.00 -2.44
N LYS A 265 2.78 12.72 -2.19
CA LYS A 265 1.77 13.70 -1.77
C LYS A 265 0.93 13.09 -0.67
N LEU A 266 0.68 13.86 0.39
CA LEU A 266 -0.30 13.52 1.39
C LEU A 266 -1.69 13.87 0.85
N GLY A 267 -2.68 13.07 1.23
CA GLY A 267 -4.07 13.38 0.99
C GLY A 267 -4.44 14.68 1.70
N VAL A 268 -5.42 15.39 1.15
CA VAL A 268 -5.94 16.62 1.71
C VAL A 268 -7.37 16.39 2.16
N ARG A 269 -7.73 17.00 3.29
CA ARG A 269 -9.12 17.08 3.74
C ARG A 269 -9.93 17.90 2.75
N LEU A 270 -11.17 17.46 2.48
CA LEU A 270 -12.16 18.31 1.81
C LEU A 270 -12.97 19.16 2.80
N GLY A 271 -12.74 18.97 4.11
CA GLY A 271 -13.49 19.63 5.17
C GLY A 271 -14.94 19.18 5.22
N ALA A 272 -15.24 17.99 4.72
CA ALA A 272 -16.58 17.45 4.60
C ALA A 272 -16.79 16.29 5.57
N TRP A 273 -17.89 16.33 6.32
CA TRP A 273 -18.39 15.22 7.11
C TRP A 273 -19.43 14.43 6.30
N VAL A 274 -19.30 13.10 6.34
CA VAL A 274 -20.13 12.18 5.57
C VAL A 274 -20.72 11.13 6.53
N PRO A 275 -22.05 11.03 6.66
CA PRO A 275 -22.66 9.94 7.44
C PRO A 275 -22.47 8.61 6.70
N ILE A 276 -22.50 7.48 7.42
CA ILE A 276 -22.12 6.17 6.86
C ILE A 276 -22.95 5.77 5.64
N GLU A 277 -24.24 6.10 5.63
CA GLU A 277 -25.17 5.83 4.54
C GLU A 277 -24.79 6.52 3.22
N ASP A 278 -24.10 7.66 3.30
CA ASP A 278 -23.71 8.48 2.16
C ASP A 278 -22.32 8.14 1.63
N VAL A 279 -21.50 7.43 2.41
CA VAL A 279 -20.12 7.07 2.05
C VAL A 279 -20.05 6.38 0.66
N PRO A 280 -20.92 5.43 0.30
CA PRO A 280 -20.90 4.82 -1.03
C PRO A 280 -21.15 5.80 -2.18
N ASP A 281 -22.13 6.69 -2.03
CA ASP A 281 -22.48 7.69 -3.07
C ASP A 281 -21.33 8.69 -3.26
N VAL A 282 -20.76 9.17 -2.16
CA VAL A 282 -19.61 10.09 -2.16
C VAL A 282 -18.39 9.40 -2.78
N TYR A 283 -18.14 8.14 -2.43
CA TYR A 283 -17.07 7.34 -3.03
C TYR A 283 -17.22 7.24 -4.56
N GLU A 284 -18.42 6.90 -5.05
CA GLU A 284 -18.71 6.82 -6.48
C GLU A 284 -18.53 8.16 -7.19
N GLY A 285 -18.84 9.27 -6.53
CA GLY A 285 -18.51 10.61 -7.03
C GLY A 285 -17.00 10.83 -7.18
N VAL A 286 -16.21 10.55 -6.13
CA VAL A 286 -14.75 10.74 -6.14
C VAL A 286 -14.06 9.88 -7.22
N ILE A 287 -14.42 8.61 -7.33
CA ILE A 287 -13.86 7.73 -8.35
C ILE A 287 -14.30 8.15 -9.77
N SER A 288 -15.52 8.65 -9.93
CA SER A 288 -16.01 9.16 -11.23
C SER A 288 -15.28 10.44 -11.65
N ILE A 289 -15.00 11.36 -10.72
CA ILE A 289 -14.10 12.50 -10.98
C ILE A 289 -12.75 12.00 -11.48
N PHE A 290 -12.18 10.98 -10.82
CA PHE A 290 -10.90 10.44 -11.26
C PHE A 290 -10.98 9.82 -12.66
N ARG A 291 -12.05 9.08 -12.97
CA ARG A 291 -12.30 8.51 -14.30
C ARG A 291 -12.34 9.58 -15.39
N ASP A 292 -13.08 10.66 -15.13
CA ASP A 292 -13.49 11.64 -16.13
C ASP A 292 -12.46 12.77 -16.28
N TYR A 293 -11.94 13.27 -15.16
CA TYR A 293 -11.03 14.41 -15.09
C TYR A 293 -9.56 14.03 -14.84
N GLY A 294 -9.27 12.78 -14.48
CA GLY A 294 -7.89 12.36 -14.23
C GLY A 294 -7.03 12.31 -15.50
N TYR A 295 -5.74 12.60 -15.34
CA TYR A 295 -4.80 12.68 -16.46
C TYR A 295 -4.44 11.32 -17.02
N ARG A 296 -4.52 11.16 -18.35
CA ARG A 296 -4.25 9.91 -19.08
C ARG A 296 -3.08 10.01 -20.05
N ARG A 297 -2.45 11.18 -20.16
CA ARG A 297 -1.32 11.39 -21.08
C ARG A 297 -0.04 10.72 -20.59
N LEU A 298 0.48 11.15 -19.44
CA LEU A 298 1.74 10.66 -18.88
C LEU A 298 1.50 9.70 -17.73
N ARG A 299 2.00 8.46 -17.85
CA ARG A 299 1.77 7.38 -16.88
C ARG A 299 2.32 7.69 -15.47
N ASN A 300 3.40 8.46 -15.38
CA ASN A 300 3.98 8.94 -14.12
C ASN A 300 3.26 10.16 -13.53
N ARG A 301 2.30 10.76 -14.26
CA ARG A 301 1.46 11.90 -13.84
C ARG A 301 -0.04 11.56 -13.83
N ALA A 302 -0.41 10.27 -13.89
CA ALA A 302 -1.80 9.82 -14.07
C ALA A 302 -2.56 9.45 -12.78
N ARG A 303 -1.99 9.67 -11.60
CA ARG A 303 -2.66 9.39 -10.31
C ARG A 303 -3.51 10.57 -9.85
N LEU A 304 -4.58 10.31 -9.09
CA LEU A 304 -5.51 11.33 -8.60
C LEU A 304 -4.81 12.47 -7.87
N LYS A 305 -3.75 12.17 -7.10
CA LYS A 305 -2.92 13.17 -6.41
C LYS A 305 -2.40 14.32 -7.28
N PHE A 306 -2.24 14.13 -8.59
CA PHE A 306 -1.81 15.20 -9.49
C PHE A 306 -2.98 16.11 -9.88
N LEU A 307 -4.16 15.54 -10.10
CA LEU A 307 -5.37 16.32 -10.33
C LEU A 307 -5.70 17.15 -9.08
N VAL A 308 -5.67 16.54 -7.90
CA VAL A 308 -5.93 17.23 -6.61
C VAL A 308 -4.88 18.32 -6.37
N ALA A 309 -3.60 18.09 -6.68
CA ALA A 309 -2.58 19.11 -6.55
C ALA A 309 -2.77 20.31 -7.50
N ASP A 310 -3.33 20.08 -8.69
CA ASP A 310 -3.58 21.13 -9.67
C ASP A 310 -4.91 21.86 -9.40
N TRP A 311 -5.92 21.19 -8.83
CA TRP A 311 -7.24 21.76 -8.54
C TRP A 311 -7.36 22.39 -7.16
N GLY A 312 -6.68 21.83 -6.15
CA GLY A 312 -6.93 22.14 -4.75
C GLY A 312 -8.20 21.47 -4.20
N ALA A 313 -8.32 21.45 -2.86
CA ALA A 313 -9.43 20.80 -2.16
C ALA A 313 -10.78 21.48 -2.45
N GLU A 314 -10.83 22.81 -2.46
CA GLU A 314 -12.06 23.59 -2.67
C GLU A 314 -12.72 23.28 -4.02
N LYS A 315 -11.95 23.38 -5.11
CA LYS A 315 -12.45 23.06 -6.45
C LYS A 315 -12.83 21.59 -6.57
N PHE A 316 -12.06 20.69 -5.97
CA PHE A 316 -12.37 19.27 -6.00
C PHE A 316 -13.71 18.97 -5.31
N ARG A 317 -13.93 19.54 -4.12
CA ARG A 317 -15.21 19.45 -3.40
C ARG A 317 -16.35 20.06 -4.20
N GLN A 318 -16.15 21.23 -4.81
CA GLN A 318 -17.18 21.86 -5.65
C GLN A 318 -17.61 20.93 -6.80
N VAL A 319 -16.67 20.38 -7.57
CA VAL A 319 -16.99 19.47 -8.67
C VAL A 319 -17.69 18.21 -8.16
N LEU A 320 -17.25 17.65 -7.03
CA LEU A 320 -17.88 16.50 -6.39
C LEU A 320 -19.35 16.77 -6.05
N GLU A 321 -19.63 17.89 -5.41
CA GLU A 321 -20.97 18.29 -5.00
C GLU A 321 -21.87 18.62 -6.19
N ASP A 322 -21.36 19.43 -7.13
CA ASP A 322 -22.17 20.03 -8.19
C ASP A 322 -22.43 19.05 -9.36
N GLU A 323 -21.47 18.19 -9.71
CA GLU A 323 -21.55 17.32 -10.90
C GLU A 323 -21.88 15.85 -10.60
N TYR A 324 -21.53 15.36 -9.41
CA TYR A 324 -21.60 13.91 -9.11
C TYR A 324 -22.55 13.56 -7.97
N VAL A 325 -22.43 14.22 -6.82
CA VAL A 325 -23.28 13.95 -5.65
C VAL A 325 -24.62 14.69 -5.76
N GLY A 326 -24.66 15.84 -6.44
CA GLY A 326 -25.87 16.62 -6.68
C GLY A 326 -26.39 17.42 -5.47
N ARG A 327 -25.56 17.57 -4.42
CA ARG A 327 -25.86 18.33 -3.21
C ARG A 327 -24.59 18.75 -2.49
N LYS A 328 -24.69 19.74 -1.61
CA LYS A 328 -23.62 20.13 -0.71
C LYS A 328 -23.38 19.07 0.35
N LEU A 329 -22.11 18.78 0.61
CA LEU A 329 -21.69 17.96 1.74
C LEU A 329 -21.65 18.83 3.00
N LEU A 330 -21.94 18.23 4.15
CA LEU A 330 -21.87 18.90 5.44
C LEU A 330 -20.40 19.22 5.76
N ASP A 331 -20.15 20.35 6.40
CA ASP A 331 -18.81 20.66 6.90
C ASP A 331 -18.45 19.74 8.07
N GLY A 332 -17.16 19.46 8.25
CA GLY A 332 -16.69 18.47 9.22
C GLY A 332 -15.38 18.82 9.93
N PRO A 333 -15.22 18.44 11.21
CA PRO A 333 -13.96 18.58 11.92
C PRO A 333 -12.91 17.61 11.36
N ALA A 334 -11.63 17.91 11.61
CA ALA A 334 -10.55 16.95 11.39
C ALA A 334 -10.65 15.81 12.40
N PRO A 335 -10.11 14.61 12.08
CA PRO A 335 -9.91 13.60 13.10
C PRO A 335 -9.00 14.11 14.22
N GLU A 336 -9.26 13.61 15.42
CA GLU A 336 -8.37 13.82 16.56
C GLU A 336 -7.03 13.14 16.35
N GLN A 337 -6.02 13.61 17.07
CA GLN A 337 -4.70 12.99 17.01
C GLN A 337 -4.74 11.61 17.67
N PRO A 338 -4.05 10.60 17.09
CA PRO A 338 -4.06 9.26 17.64
C PRO A 338 -3.38 9.25 19.01
N VAL A 339 -4.01 8.57 19.97
CA VAL A 339 -3.55 8.47 21.36
C VAL A 339 -2.31 7.59 21.54
N GLN A 340 -2.03 6.70 20.57
CA GLN A 340 -0.89 5.79 20.57
C GLN A 340 0.01 6.04 19.37
N GLN A 341 1.31 5.75 19.53
CA GLN A 341 2.28 5.84 18.44
C GLN A 341 2.11 4.71 17.42
N TRP A 342 1.92 3.48 17.91
CA TRP A 342 1.65 2.32 17.05
C TRP A 342 0.20 2.34 16.56
N ARG A 343 0.01 2.13 15.26
CA ARG A 343 -1.29 2.10 14.58
C ARG A 343 -1.62 0.70 14.04
N ASP A 344 -1.04 -0.34 14.65
CA ASP A 344 -0.89 -1.67 14.05
C ASP A 344 -1.74 -2.78 14.69
N HIS A 345 -2.35 -2.51 15.84
CA HIS A 345 -3.15 -3.46 16.64
C HIS A 345 -2.41 -4.72 17.11
N VAL A 346 -1.08 -4.68 17.19
CA VAL A 346 -0.29 -5.78 17.76
C VAL A 346 -0.43 -5.81 19.29
N GLY A 347 -0.49 -7.00 19.87
CA GLY A 347 -0.69 -7.23 21.31
C GLY A 347 -2.07 -7.80 21.63
N VAL A 348 -2.36 -7.88 22.93
CA VAL A 348 -3.63 -8.34 23.48
C VAL A 348 -4.48 -7.13 23.83
N HIS A 349 -5.71 -7.10 23.34
CA HIS A 349 -6.62 -5.97 23.50
C HIS A 349 -8.04 -6.46 23.79
N ARG A 350 -8.81 -5.68 24.54
CA ARG A 350 -10.19 -6.00 24.89
C ARG A 350 -11.17 -5.55 23.80
N GLN A 351 -12.24 -6.31 23.63
CA GLN A 351 -13.37 -6.01 22.76
C GLN A 351 -14.57 -5.50 23.56
N LYS A 352 -15.47 -4.80 22.89
CA LYS A 352 -16.71 -4.26 23.51
C LYS A 352 -17.66 -5.28 24.12
N ASP A 353 -17.54 -6.55 23.72
CA ASP A 353 -18.35 -7.66 24.28
C ASP A 353 -17.67 -8.36 25.46
N GLY A 354 -16.49 -7.89 25.88
CA GLY A 354 -15.72 -8.45 26.99
C GLY A 354 -14.68 -9.50 26.58
N ARG A 355 -14.69 -9.98 25.32
CA ARG A 355 -13.64 -10.85 24.79
C ARG A 355 -12.38 -10.07 24.44
N TYR A 356 -11.41 -10.75 23.86
CA TYR A 356 -10.12 -10.19 23.46
C TYR A 356 -9.87 -10.39 21.97
N TYR A 357 -8.98 -9.58 21.41
CA TYR A 357 -8.31 -9.88 20.15
C TYR A 357 -6.80 -9.86 20.37
N VAL A 358 -6.10 -10.70 19.61
CA VAL A 358 -4.65 -10.89 19.71
C VAL A 358 -4.02 -10.60 18.36
N GLY A 359 -3.32 -9.47 18.27
CA GLY A 359 -2.52 -9.09 17.09
C GLY A 359 -1.08 -9.59 17.23
N PHE A 360 -0.54 -10.15 16.16
CA PHE A 360 0.80 -10.75 16.15
C PHE A 360 1.60 -10.40 14.90
N ALA A 361 2.93 -10.44 15.04
CA ALA A 361 3.88 -9.94 14.06
C ALA A 361 4.68 -11.06 13.38
N PRO A 362 4.32 -11.47 12.15
CA PRO A 362 5.23 -12.19 11.28
C PRO A 362 6.38 -11.27 10.83
N ARG A 363 7.51 -11.87 10.46
CA ARG A 363 8.69 -11.13 9.97
C ARG A 363 8.37 -10.51 8.61
N VAL A 364 8.29 -9.17 8.56
CA VAL A 364 8.02 -8.39 7.33
C VAL A 364 6.87 -8.92 6.48
N GLY A 365 5.82 -9.44 7.11
CA GLY A 365 4.65 -10.01 6.42
C GLY A 365 4.87 -11.33 5.69
N ARG A 366 6.06 -11.91 5.76
CA ARG A 366 6.33 -13.21 5.14
C ARG A 366 5.76 -14.32 6.00
N VAL A 367 4.91 -15.12 5.37
CA VAL A 367 4.35 -16.35 5.93
C VAL A 367 4.48 -17.45 4.87
N ASP A 368 3.95 -18.63 5.14
CA ASP A 368 3.80 -19.68 4.13
C ASP A 368 2.42 -20.33 4.23
N GLY A 369 2.06 -21.13 3.24
CA GLY A 369 0.76 -21.78 3.19
C GLY A 369 0.48 -22.66 4.42
N THR A 370 1.51 -23.36 4.92
CA THR A 370 1.42 -24.20 6.13
C THR A 370 1.11 -23.36 7.36
N THR A 371 1.78 -22.23 7.53
CA THR A 371 1.60 -21.30 8.65
C THR A 371 0.21 -20.70 8.61
N LEU A 372 -0.32 -20.32 7.44
CA LEU A 372 -1.68 -19.81 7.30
C LEU A 372 -2.72 -20.86 7.74
N THR A 373 -2.56 -22.12 7.33
CA THR A 373 -3.42 -23.22 7.78
C THR A 373 -3.34 -23.43 9.29
N LYS A 374 -2.13 -23.39 9.87
CA LYS A 374 -1.94 -23.50 11.33
C LYS A 374 -2.55 -22.33 12.12
N ILE A 375 -2.47 -21.10 11.58
CA ILE A 375 -3.15 -19.95 12.19
C ILE A 375 -4.67 -20.16 12.20
N ALA A 376 -5.25 -20.71 11.13
CA ALA A 376 -6.67 -21.03 11.08
C ALA A 376 -7.06 -22.08 12.14
N GLU A 377 -6.28 -23.16 12.26
CA GLU A 377 -6.48 -24.20 13.27
C GLU A 377 -6.35 -23.66 14.69
N LEU A 378 -5.35 -22.80 14.93
CA LEU A 378 -5.13 -22.21 16.23
C LEU A 378 -6.26 -21.25 16.62
N ALA A 379 -6.76 -20.46 15.68
CA ALA A 379 -7.94 -19.61 15.90
C ALA A 379 -9.18 -20.45 16.27
N GLU A 380 -9.45 -21.52 15.50
CA GLU A 380 -10.57 -22.43 15.74
C GLU A 380 -10.47 -23.12 17.11
N ALA A 381 -9.27 -23.57 17.48
CA ALA A 381 -9.01 -24.21 18.78
C ALA A 381 -9.29 -23.28 19.98
N HIS A 382 -9.19 -21.96 19.79
CA HIS A 382 -9.47 -20.95 20.81
C HIS A 382 -10.86 -20.29 20.63
N GLY A 383 -11.76 -20.93 19.87
CA GLY A 383 -13.16 -20.50 19.73
C GLY A 383 -13.40 -19.38 18.71
N SER A 384 -12.38 -18.99 17.95
CA SER A 384 -12.47 -17.92 16.96
C SER A 384 -12.67 -18.44 15.55
N GLY A 385 -13.65 -17.86 14.84
CA GLY A 385 -13.84 -18.04 13.40
C GLY A 385 -13.37 -16.86 12.56
N ARG A 386 -12.79 -15.82 13.17
CA ARG A 386 -12.52 -14.53 12.52
C ARG A 386 -11.05 -14.13 12.69
N VAL A 387 -10.38 -13.98 11.54
CA VAL A 387 -9.00 -13.51 11.45
C VAL A 387 -8.90 -12.26 10.60
N ARG A 388 -7.86 -11.46 10.83
CA ARG A 388 -7.66 -10.19 10.16
C ARG A 388 -6.23 -10.04 9.67
N THR A 389 -6.05 -9.33 8.58
CA THR A 389 -4.76 -8.81 8.12
C THR A 389 -4.71 -7.30 8.35
N THR A 390 -3.50 -6.76 8.53
CA THR A 390 -3.31 -5.33 8.80
C THR A 390 -2.56 -4.62 7.68
N VAL A 391 -2.62 -3.29 7.67
CA VAL A 391 -1.86 -2.46 6.73
C VAL A 391 -0.37 -2.46 7.06
N GLU A 392 0.03 -2.95 8.22
CA GLU A 392 1.44 -3.03 8.65
C GLU A 392 2.07 -4.39 8.32
N GLN A 393 1.36 -5.27 7.58
CA GLN A 393 1.79 -6.65 7.28
C GLN A 393 1.73 -7.60 8.49
N LYS A 394 0.77 -7.41 9.38
CA LYS A 394 0.50 -8.25 10.56
C LYS A 394 -0.83 -8.97 10.44
N MET A 395 -1.13 -9.82 11.41
CA MET A 395 -2.42 -10.50 11.52
C MET A 395 -2.99 -10.41 12.92
N ILE A 396 -4.31 -10.65 13.04
CA ILE A 396 -5.05 -10.62 14.30
C ILE A 396 -6.02 -11.80 14.33
N ILE A 397 -6.11 -12.47 15.48
CA ILE A 397 -7.20 -13.42 15.81
C ILE A 397 -8.18 -12.70 16.75
N LEU A 398 -9.46 -12.73 16.40
CA LEU A 398 -10.52 -12.08 17.17
C LEU A 398 -11.21 -13.07 18.11
N ASP A 399 -12.12 -12.56 18.93
CA ASP A 399 -13.13 -13.30 19.72
C ASP A 399 -12.59 -14.33 20.69
N VAL A 400 -11.47 -14.00 21.33
CA VAL A 400 -10.78 -14.89 22.26
C VAL A 400 -11.31 -14.64 23.66
N GLU A 401 -11.79 -15.68 24.34
CA GLU A 401 -12.16 -15.59 25.75
C GLU A 401 -10.94 -15.31 26.62
N GLU A 402 -11.09 -14.58 27.73
CA GLU A 402 -9.97 -14.16 28.59
C GLU A 402 -9.06 -15.34 29.00
N GLY A 403 -9.66 -16.45 29.43
CA GLY A 403 -8.94 -17.66 29.83
C GLY A 403 -8.29 -18.45 28.68
N GLN A 404 -8.44 -18.01 27.43
CA GLN A 404 -7.85 -18.62 26.22
C GLN A 404 -6.73 -17.75 25.63
N VAL A 405 -6.52 -16.54 26.15
CA VAL A 405 -5.53 -15.59 25.61
C VAL A 405 -4.11 -16.12 25.74
N ASP A 406 -3.71 -16.57 26.93
CA ASP A 406 -2.33 -16.98 27.18
C ASP A 406 -1.95 -18.21 26.34
N SER A 407 -2.82 -19.23 26.27
CA SER A 407 -2.58 -20.42 25.44
C SER A 407 -2.53 -20.09 23.95
N LEU A 408 -3.32 -19.12 23.49
CA LEU A 408 -3.27 -18.65 22.11
C LEU A 408 -1.93 -17.96 21.82
N VAL A 409 -1.48 -17.08 22.72
CA VAL A 409 -0.18 -16.39 22.59
C VAL A 409 0.94 -17.43 22.55
N GLU A 410 0.96 -18.41 23.44
CA GLU A 410 1.95 -19.50 23.43
C GLU A 410 1.95 -20.30 22.13
N GLY A 411 0.75 -20.63 21.61
CA GLY A 411 0.61 -21.33 20.33
C GLY A 411 1.11 -20.53 19.13
N LEU A 412 0.92 -19.20 19.14
CA LEU A 412 1.47 -18.30 18.12
C LEU A 412 3.00 -18.19 18.24
N GLU A 413 3.55 -18.05 19.45
CA GLU A 413 5.00 -18.01 19.68
C GLU A 413 5.70 -19.28 19.20
N ALA A 414 5.08 -20.46 19.37
CA ALA A 414 5.61 -21.73 18.87
C ALA A 414 5.74 -21.79 17.33
N LEU A 415 5.08 -20.87 16.60
CA LEU A 415 5.16 -20.70 15.16
C LEU A 415 6.08 -19.54 14.73
N ASP A 416 6.84 -18.96 15.66
CA ASP A 416 7.55 -17.69 15.46
C ASP A 416 6.56 -16.57 15.02
N LEU A 417 5.40 -16.48 15.67
CA LEU A 417 4.42 -15.42 15.47
C LEU A 417 4.17 -14.72 16.80
N THR A 418 4.89 -13.63 17.08
CA THR A 418 4.86 -13.04 18.42
C THR A 418 3.77 -11.98 18.59
N ALA A 419 3.06 -12.03 19.72
CA ALA A 419 2.16 -10.96 20.17
C ALA A 419 2.90 -9.89 21.01
N ARG A 420 4.17 -10.13 21.34
CA ARG A 420 5.03 -9.23 22.13
C ARG A 420 6.37 -8.98 21.41
N PRO A 421 6.35 -8.51 20.14
CA PRO A 421 7.56 -8.28 19.37
C PRO A 421 8.43 -7.16 19.96
N SER A 422 9.74 -7.23 19.68
CA SER A 422 10.63 -6.07 19.79
C SER A 422 10.14 -4.92 18.90
N SER A 423 10.61 -3.70 19.18
CA SER A 423 10.34 -2.54 18.31
C SER A 423 10.78 -2.77 16.87
N PHE A 424 11.86 -3.51 16.65
CA PHE A 424 12.36 -3.83 15.31
C PHE A 424 11.44 -4.78 14.57
N ARG A 425 11.01 -5.87 15.20
CA ARG A 425 10.09 -6.83 14.58
C ARG A 425 8.71 -6.22 14.34
N ARG A 426 8.23 -5.39 15.26
CA ARG A 426 6.96 -4.67 15.15
C ARG A 426 6.99 -3.64 14.02
N GLY A 427 8.04 -2.82 13.98
CA GLY A 427 8.14 -1.64 13.12
C GLY A 427 8.77 -1.86 11.75
N THR A 428 9.35 -3.03 11.47
CA THR A 428 9.96 -3.30 10.17
C THR A 428 8.93 -3.78 9.15
N MET A 429 8.94 -3.19 7.96
CA MET A 429 8.20 -3.65 6.79
C MET A 429 9.10 -3.77 5.57
N ALA A 430 8.77 -4.71 4.69
CA ALA A 430 9.47 -4.86 3.42
C ALA A 430 8.52 -5.13 2.26
N CYS A 431 8.84 -4.56 1.10
CA CYS A 431 8.17 -4.90 -0.15
C CYS A 431 8.62 -6.28 -0.67
N THR A 432 8.11 -6.73 -1.81
CA THR A 432 8.49 -8.02 -2.43
C THR A 432 9.98 -8.13 -2.77
N GLY A 433 10.66 -7.03 -3.11
CA GLY A 433 12.10 -7.07 -3.43
C GLY A 433 12.44 -7.74 -4.75
N ILE A 434 13.74 -7.89 -5.00
CA ILE A 434 14.28 -8.47 -6.25
C ILE A 434 13.94 -9.95 -6.40
N GLU A 435 13.64 -10.67 -5.31
CA GLU A 435 13.22 -12.08 -5.35
C GLU A 435 12.12 -12.35 -6.40
N PHE A 436 11.09 -11.49 -6.48
CA PHE A 436 10.01 -11.66 -7.46
C PHE A 436 9.61 -10.39 -8.24
N CYS A 437 10.04 -9.20 -7.82
CA CYS A 437 9.58 -7.96 -8.43
C CYS A 437 10.45 -7.54 -9.63
N LYS A 438 9.83 -7.42 -10.81
CA LYS A 438 10.51 -6.94 -12.03
C LYS A 438 10.99 -5.48 -11.96
N LEU A 439 10.57 -4.71 -10.96
CA LEU A 439 10.97 -3.31 -10.80
C LEU A 439 12.03 -3.11 -9.70
N ALA A 440 12.32 -4.16 -8.93
CA ALA A 440 13.27 -4.08 -7.84
C ALA A 440 14.72 -4.15 -8.33
N ILE A 441 15.58 -3.48 -7.57
CA ILE A 441 17.03 -3.38 -7.78
C ILE A 441 17.78 -4.13 -6.67
N VAL A 442 17.15 -4.33 -5.51
CA VAL A 442 17.79 -4.98 -4.35
C VAL A 442 16.81 -5.91 -3.65
N GLU A 443 17.34 -6.87 -2.89
CA GLU A 443 16.57 -7.78 -2.05
C GLU A 443 16.04 -7.12 -0.77
N THR A 444 14.79 -7.38 -0.39
CA THR A 444 14.14 -6.74 0.76
C THR A 444 13.51 -7.66 1.79
N LYS A 445 12.86 -8.77 1.42
CA LYS A 445 12.14 -9.62 2.39
C LYS A 445 13.13 -10.41 3.25
N ALA A 446 14.03 -11.14 2.61
CA ALA A 446 15.07 -11.89 3.32
C ALA A 446 15.99 -10.95 4.10
N ARG A 447 16.35 -9.81 3.50
CA ARG A 447 17.17 -8.79 4.14
C ARG A 447 16.49 -8.14 5.35
N GLY A 448 15.19 -7.86 5.25
CA GLY A 448 14.41 -7.31 6.37
C GLY A 448 14.33 -8.28 7.54
N ALA A 449 14.13 -9.58 7.28
CA ALA A 449 14.14 -10.60 8.32
C ALA A 449 15.50 -10.69 9.04
N ALA A 450 16.60 -10.73 8.30
CA ALA A 450 17.94 -10.76 8.87
C ALA A 450 18.31 -9.47 9.62
N LEU A 451 17.82 -8.32 9.15
CA LEU A 451 18.02 -7.04 9.82
C LEU A 451 17.31 -7.00 11.18
N ILE A 452 16.11 -7.57 11.29
CA ILE A 452 15.40 -7.69 12.58
C ILE A 452 16.26 -8.49 13.57
N ASP A 453 16.75 -9.68 13.18
CA ASP A 453 17.56 -10.52 14.06
C ASP A 453 18.81 -9.80 14.55
N GLU A 454 19.49 -9.08 13.65
CA GLU A 454 20.73 -8.41 13.98
C GLU A 454 20.52 -7.20 14.91
N LEU A 455 19.43 -6.44 14.71
CA LEU A 455 19.09 -5.32 15.59
C LEU A 455 18.60 -5.79 16.96
N GLU A 456 17.79 -6.84 17.04
CA GLU A 456 17.38 -7.46 18.31
C GLU A 456 18.59 -7.96 19.10
N ARG A 457 19.58 -8.54 18.42
CA ARG A 457 20.83 -9.00 19.05
C ARG A 457 21.72 -7.84 19.53
N ARG A 458 21.81 -6.75 18.76
CA ARG A 458 22.72 -5.61 19.04
C ARG A 458 22.13 -4.61 20.02
N LEU A 459 20.81 -4.43 20.00
CA LEU A 459 20.07 -3.44 20.76
C LEU A 459 18.88 -4.10 21.51
N PRO A 460 19.13 -5.09 22.39
CA PRO A 460 18.06 -5.87 23.03
C PRO A 460 17.14 -5.03 23.92
N ASP A 461 17.65 -3.92 24.47
CA ASP A 461 16.92 -3.02 25.37
C ASP A 461 16.27 -1.82 24.64
N PHE A 462 16.25 -1.82 23.30
CA PHE A 462 15.61 -0.75 22.53
C PHE A 462 14.09 -0.96 22.47
N ASP A 463 13.35 -0.12 23.18
CA ASP A 463 11.89 -0.21 23.36
C ASP A 463 11.11 0.94 22.71
N GLU A 464 11.80 1.95 22.19
CA GLU A 464 11.16 3.08 21.51
C GLU A 464 10.48 2.65 20.20
N PRO A 465 9.29 3.18 19.88
CA PRO A 465 8.67 2.94 18.59
C PRO A 465 9.53 3.45 17.43
N ILE A 466 9.90 2.55 16.52
CA ILE A 466 10.72 2.87 15.34
C ILE A 466 10.21 2.12 14.12
N THR A 467 9.98 2.82 13.01
CA THR A 467 9.56 2.21 11.75
C THR A 467 10.73 2.11 10.75
N ILE A 468 10.96 0.90 10.22
CA ILE A 468 12.05 0.62 9.27
C ILE A 468 11.47 0.01 7.99
N ASN A 469 11.53 0.75 6.89
CA ASN A 469 10.77 0.43 5.68
C ASN A 469 11.67 0.11 4.47
N LEU A 470 11.88 -1.18 4.19
CA LEU A 470 12.73 -1.68 3.11
C LEU A 470 11.99 -1.73 1.76
N ASN A 471 12.51 -1.00 0.78
CA ASN A 471 11.92 -0.93 -0.56
C ASN A 471 12.95 -1.24 -1.62
N GLY A 472 12.66 -2.21 -2.51
CA GLY A 472 13.59 -2.65 -3.54
C GLY A 472 13.80 -1.62 -4.67
N CYS A 473 12.97 -0.58 -4.75
CA CYS A 473 13.03 0.45 -5.78
C CYS A 473 12.32 1.75 -5.35
N PRO A 474 12.39 2.84 -6.17
CA PRO A 474 11.75 4.12 -5.86
C PRO A 474 10.21 4.14 -5.84
N ASN A 475 9.53 3.01 -6.10
CA ASN A 475 8.06 2.98 -6.14
C ASN A 475 7.39 3.09 -4.77
N ALA A 476 8.15 2.92 -3.67
CA ALA A 476 7.68 3.05 -2.30
C ALA A 476 6.49 2.13 -1.95
N CYS A 477 6.55 0.85 -2.37
CA CYS A 477 5.50 -0.12 -2.08
C CYS A 477 5.38 -0.43 -0.57
N ALA A 478 6.48 -0.39 0.16
CA ALA A 478 6.55 -0.42 1.61
C ALA A 478 6.92 0.97 2.17
N ARG A 479 6.41 2.05 1.56
CA ARG A 479 6.26 3.37 2.20
C ARG A 479 7.56 4.02 2.74
N ILE A 480 8.54 4.22 1.86
CA ILE A 480 9.85 4.83 2.19
C ILE A 480 9.70 6.15 2.94
N GLN A 481 8.90 7.08 2.40
CA GLN A 481 8.96 8.47 2.82
C GLN A 481 8.27 8.74 4.16
N VAL A 482 7.54 7.78 4.70
CA VAL A 482 6.70 7.97 5.89
C VAL A 482 7.09 7.01 7.01
N ALA A 483 8.37 6.60 7.00
CA ALA A 483 9.00 5.82 8.03
C ALA A 483 10.06 6.65 8.73
N ASP A 484 10.34 6.32 9.99
CA ASP A 484 11.47 6.86 10.74
C ASP A 484 12.77 6.58 9.99
N ILE A 485 12.94 5.35 9.50
CA ILE A 485 14.06 4.94 8.64
C ILE A 485 13.51 4.30 7.37
N GLY A 486 13.38 5.12 6.32
CA GLY A 486 12.98 4.71 4.98
C GLY A 486 14.17 4.30 4.12
N LEU A 487 14.13 3.10 3.56
CA LEU A 487 15.24 2.56 2.76
C LEU A 487 14.82 2.38 1.29
N LYS A 488 15.35 3.25 0.41
CA LYS A 488 15.11 3.22 -1.05
C LYS A 488 16.23 2.48 -1.79
N GLY A 489 15.94 1.26 -2.22
CA GLY A 489 16.84 0.39 -2.96
C GLY A 489 17.34 0.98 -4.28
N GLN A 490 18.64 0.85 -4.51
CA GLN A 490 19.37 1.25 -5.71
C GLN A 490 20.77 0.59 -5.70
N LEU A 491 21.50 0.68 -6.81
CA LEU A 491 22.93 0.37 -6.79
C LEU A 491 23.71 1.50 -6.13
N VAL A 492 24.71 1.13 -5.33
CA VAL A 492 25.63 2.03 -4.64
C VAL A 492 27.07 1.56 -4.89
N LEU A 493 28.06 2.40 -4.57
CA LEU A 493 29.46 2.01 -4.63
C LEU A 493 29.88 1.56 -3.23
N ASP A 494 30.60 0.44 -3.14
CA ASP A 494 31.28 0.04 -1.91
C ASP A 494 32.63 0.77 -1.74
N GLU A 495 33.37 0.44 -0.68
CA GLU A 495 34.69 1.02 -0.40
C GLU A 495 35.73 0.73 -1.49
N GLN A 496 35.55 -0.35 -2.26
CA GLN A 496 36.41 -0.75 -3.36
C GLN A 496 36.02 -0.07 -4.68
N GLY A 497 34.92 0.67 -4.70
CA GLY A 497 34.40 1.35 -5.88
C GLY A 497 33.56 0.46 -6.79
N GLU A 498 33.19 -0.73 -6.34
CA GLU A 498 32.36 -1.67 -7.09
C GLU A 498 30.87 -1.39 -6.88
N GLN A 499 30.06 -1.63 -7.91
CA GLN A 499 28.61 -1.44 -7.81
C GLN A 499 27.96 -2.62 -7.10
N VAL A 500 27.40 -2.35 -5.92
CA VAL A 500 26.71 -3.34 -5.08
C VAL A 500 25.29 -2.89 -4.75
N GLU A 501 24.47 -3.83 -4.25
CA GLU A 501 23.14 -3.52 -3.74
C GLU A 501 23.23 -2.60 -2.51
N GLY A 502 22.44 -1.52 -2.50
CA GLY A 502 22.32 -0.66 -1.33
C GLY A 502 21.07 0.19 -1.31
N TYR A 503 21.07 1.17 -0.41
CA TYR A 503 19.90 1.97 -0.10
C TYR A 503 20.26 3.45 0.01
N GLN A 504 19.41 4.30 -0.57
CA GLN A 504 19.33 5.70 -0.13
C GLN A 504 18.45 5.77 1.11
N VAL A 505 18.94 6.39 2.16
CA VAL A 505 18.22 6.53 3.43
C VAL A 505 17.35 7.80 3.42
N HIS A 506 16.13 7.68 3.95
CA HIS A 506 15.19 8.76 4.24
C HIS A 506 14.89 8.70 5.73
N LEU A 507 14.95 9.83 6.44
CA LEU A 507 14.90 9.84 7.90
C LEU A 507 13.81 10.77 8.43
N GLY A 508 13.08 10.31 9.45
CA GLY A 508 12.07 11.08 10.17
C GLY A 508 10.78 11.32 9.40
N GLY A 509 10.38 10.37 8.56
CA GLY A 509 9.04 10.37 7.97
C GLY A 509 8.02 9.84 8.98
N ALA A 510 6.80 10.38 8.97
CA ALA A 510 5.73 9.94 9.85
C ALA A 510 4.35 10.13 9.22
N LEU A 511 3.37 9.38 9.72
CA LEU A 511 1.94 9.58 9.51
C LEU A 511 1.26 9.86 10.86
N GLY A 512 0.01 10.30 10.87
CA GLY A 512 -0.76 10.54 12.10
C GLY A 512 -0.46 11.90 12.71
N LEU A 513 0.18 11.93 13.89
CA LEU A 513 0.31 13.12 14.74
C LEU A 513 0.82 14.38 13.99
N GLU A 514 1.87 14.17 13.19
CA GLU A 514 2.52 15.21 12.39
C GLU A 514 2.98 14.56 11.08
N PRO A 515 2.10 14.46 10.07
CA PRO A 515 2.41 13.76 8.84
C PRO A 515 3.50 14.52 8.07
N ALA A 516 4.65 13.89 7.88
CA ALA A 516 5.79 14.50 7.23
C ALA A 516 6.55 13.46 6.40
N PHE A 517 7.20 13.94 5.34
CA PHE A 517 8.12 13.09 4.58
C PHE A 517 9.51 13.13 5.18
N GLY A 518 10.14 11.96 5.25
CA GLY A 518 11.51 11.83 5.71
C GLY A 518 12.48 12.64 4.84
N ARG A 519 13.46 13.26 5.49
CA ARG A 519 14.51 14.04 4.82
C ARG A 519 15.55 13.12 4.19
N LYS A 520 16.13 13.57 3.08
CA LYS A 520 17.29 12.92 2.45
C LYS A 520 18.53 13.65 2.90
N VAL A 521 19.43 12.96 3.60
CA VAL A 521 20.77 13.49 3.87
C VAL A 521 21.59 13.40 2.58
N ARG A 522 22.29 14.48 2.24
CA ARG A 522 23.03 14.56 0.97
C ARG A 522 24.15 13.52 0.97
N GLY A 523 24.18 12.67 -0.06
CA GLY A 523 25.22 11.66 -0.21
C GLY A 523 25.01 10.40 0.63
N LEU A 524 24.08 10.40 1.59
CA LEU A 524 23.84 9.26 2.46
C LEU A 524 23.27 8.07 1.67
N LYS A 525 24.14 7.09 1.48
CA LYS A 525 23.87 5.80 0.87
C LYS A 525 24.57 4.75 1.72
N VAL A 526 23.92 3.63 1.91
CA VAL A 526 24.44 2.53 2.73
C VAL A 526 24.41 1.28 1.88
N THR A 527 25.50 0.52 1.83
CA THR A 527 25.47 -0.79 1.19
C THR A 527 24.54 -1.71 1.96
N SER A 528 24.09 -2.77 1.32
CA SER A 528 23.20 -3.71 1.99
C SER A 528 23.87 -4.44 3.16
N ALA A 529 25.19 -4.59 3.14
CA ALA A 529 25.96 -5.24 4.19
C ALA A 529 26.11 -4.33 5.43
N GLU A 530 26.26 -3.03 5.24
CA GLU A 530 26.44 -2.04 6.31
C GLU A 530 25.13 -1.60 6.98
N LEU A 531 23.98 -2.07 6.49
CA LEU A 531 22.67 -1.64 7.01
C LEU A 531 22.53 -1.80 8.53
N PRO A 532 22.87 -2.95 9.14
CA PRO A 532 22.78 -3.09 10.60
C PRO A 532 23.70 -2.10 11.33
N ASP A 533 24.93 -1.91 10.86
CA ASP A 533 25.91 -1.00 11.46
C ASP A 533 25.45 0.45 11.41
N TYR A 534 24.89 0.87 10.27
CA TYR A 534 24.33 2.21 10.10
C TYR A 534 23.12 2.44 11.02
N ILE A 535 22.17 1.49 11.05
CA ILE A 535 20.95 1.64 11.86
C ILE A 535 21.30 1.62 13.36
N GLU A 536 22.20 0.74 13.80
CA GLU A 536 22.67 0.73 15.18
C GLU A 536 23.30 2.07 15.56
N ARG A 537 24.17 2.62 14.71
CA ARG A 537 24.83 3.92 14.94
C ARG A 537 23.82 5.05 15.11
N VAL A 538 22.87 5.19 14.18
CA VAL A 538 21.89 6.29 14.22
C VAL A 538 20.93 6.15 15.41
N LEU A 539 20.55 4.93 15.79
CA LEU A 539 19.68 4.69 16.94
C LEU A 539 20.38 4.94 18.28
N LYS A 540 21.66 4.55 18.42
CA LYS A 540 22.46 4.90 19.60
C LYS A 540 22.66 6.42 19.72
N ARG A 541 22.86 7.10 18.59
CA ARG A 541 22.93 8.57 18.53
C ARG A 541 21.62 9.21 18.99
N PHE A 542 20.48 8.72 18.49
CA PHE A 542 19.16 9.14 18.93
C PHE A 542 18.98 8.96 20.45
N GLN A 543 19.27 7.78 20.99
CA GLN A 543 19.14 7.52 22.43
C GLN A 543 20.01 8.45 23.29
N ALA A 544 21.19 8.84 22.80
CA ALA A 544 22.10 9.72 23.52
C ALA A 544 21.71 11.20 23.45
N GLU A 545 21.08 11.64 22.36
CA GLU A 545 20.79 13.07 22.09
C GLU A 545 19.32 13.45 22.29
N ARG A 546 18.42 12.47 22.42
CA ARG A 546 16.97 12.72 22.55
C ARG A 546 16.63 13.45 23.83
N GLU A 547 15.63 14.31 23.74
CA GLU A 547 14.95 14.89 24.89
C GLU A 547 13.92 13.90 25.46
N ASP A 548 13.44 14.16 26.68
CA ASP A 548 12.47 13.27 27.33
C ASP A 548 11.16 13.21 26.53
N GLY A 549 10.70 11.99 26.23
CA GLY A 549 9.54 11.74 25.38
C GLY A 549 9.71 12.11 23.89
N GLU A 550 10.90 12.50 23.44
CA GLU A 550 11.13 12.88 22.04
C GLU A 550 11.13 11.65 21.11
N ARG A 551 10.35 11.72 20.04
CA ARG A 551 10.29 10.68 18.99
C ARG A 551 11.46 10.78 18.03
N PHE A 552 11.82 9.66 17.40
CA PHE A 552 12.89 9.61 16.39
C PHE A 552 12.67 10.64 15.27
N ALA A 553 11.46 10.74 14.71
CA ALA A 553 11.19 11.70 13.65
C ALA A 553 11.42 13.17 14.07
N THR A 554 11.10 13.51 15.31
CA THR A 554 11.32 14.85 15.88
C THR A 554 12.81 15.13 16.05
N TRP A 555 13.55 14.20 16.68
CA TRP A 555 15.01 14.29 16.81
C TRP A 555 15.68 14.38 15.43
N ALA A 556 15.30 13.51 14.51
CA ALA A 556 15.84 13.43 13.18
C ALA A 556 15.58 14.71 12.36
N ALA A 557 14.59 15.55 12.71
CA ALA A 557 14.38 16.84 12.08
C ALA A 557 15.40 17.91 12.53
N ARG A 558 15.82 17.89 13.80
CA ARG A 558 16.77 18.85 14.38
C ARG A 558 18.24 18.40 14.38
N ALA A 559 18.50 17.10 14.28
CA ALA A 559 19.85 16.53 14.31
C ALA A 559 20.75 17.11 13.20
N SER A 560 22.07 17.15 13.43
CA SER A 560 23.03 17.54 12.37
C SER A 560 23.13 16.47 11.28
N GLU A 561 23.61 16.82 10.09
CA GLU A 561 23.84 15.81 9.03
C GLU A 561 24.86 14.76 9.46
N GLU A 562 25.85 15.15 10.27
CA GLU A 562 26.87 14.26 10.86
C GLU A 562 26.26 13.26 11.85
N ALA A 563 25.24 13.67 12.62
CA ALA A 563 24.55 12.78 13.54
C ALA A 563 23.71 11.71 12.84
N LEU A 564 23.32 11.97 11.59
CA LEU A 564 22.53 11.06 10.77
C LEU A 564 23.35 10.21 9.78
N SER A 565 24.67 10.43 9.69
CA SER A 565 25.52 9.77 8.68
C SER A 565 26.20 8.51 9.18
#